data_AF-A0AAN7PQP2-F1
#
_entry.id   AF-A0AAN7PQP2-F1
#
_cell.length_a   1.000
_cell.length_b   1.000
_cell.length_c   1.000
_cell.angle_alpha   90.00
_cell.angle_beta   90.00
_cell.angle_gamma   90.00
#
_symmetry.space_group_name_H-M   'P 1'
#
loop_
_entity.id
_entity.type
_entity.pdbx_description
1 polymer ?
#
loop_
_entity_poly.entity_id
_entity_poly.type
_entity_poly.pdbx_seq_one_letter_code
_entity_poly.pdbx_strand_id
1 'polypeptide(L)'
;MALPLVDMPEENHVLLVSFSSQGHINPMLRLGKRLLSKGLHVTLALTEVTRDRMLKSSTESAGASSVSGIGVVFFSDGLSLDYDRKANLDFYIETLGKYGPVNLSALIRDRYHGGKKLVCLIANPFVPWVADVASELGIPCALLWIQPYAIFAIYDSFYNKRNRFPTVDDPDVRVHLPGLPLMTTQDLPSFVLPTNPFNAFMKLFSGFFQHLEKFQWVLGNSFHELERDVVDSLSELCSLRPVGPLVPMALLSDEQGGQDVGVEMWKSEDSCIEWLDRQAPRSVVYVSFGSIVVLPAKQMESIAVALKNTKRPFLWVVKPPEKPPADGAGELPLGFTDEVTDQGRVVTWCPQIKVLSHPAIACFVTHCGWNSMLETICSGIPMIAYPQWSDQPTNAKLITDVFKIGLRLNKDEGGTITSDEIERCIEEVMVGARAEELRKTADELKRAAREAAGPGGSSDRAIQQFVDEVTGGDGDDSGEYGASKGNCHEDQIHDEKKVDVEEEGGEGDRLSLHMVMDDATEVGPPGRTPSID
;
A
#
# COMPACT_ATOMS: atom_id res chain seq x y z
N MET A 1 17.45 1.54 56.62
CA MET A 1 16.35 0.89 55.91
C MET A 1 16.40 1.37 54.47
N ALA A 2 16.90 0.53 53.55
CA ALA A 2 16.71 0.77 52.13
C ALA A 2 15.23 0.52 51.82
N LEU A 3 14.58 1.47 51.13
CA LEU A 3 13.24 1.26 50.60
C LEU A 3 13.31 0.06 49.63
N PRO A 4 12.33 -0.86 49.66
CA PRO A 4 12.30 -1.94 48.67
C PRO A 4 12.22 -1.30 47.28
N LEU A 5 13.13 -1.71 46.39
CA LEU A 5 12.99 -1.49 44.96
C LEU A 5 11.65 -2.10 44.57
N VAL A 6 10.66 -1.25 44.29
CA VAL A 6 9.43 -1.69 43.67
C VAL A 6 9.84 -2.20 42.30
N ASP A 7 9.76 -3.52 42.11
CA ASP A 7 9.95 -4.14 40.81
C ASP A 7 8.84 -3.56 39.91
N MET A 8 9.23 -2.60 39.07
CA MET A 8 8.31 -2.01 38.13
C MET A 8 7.90 -3.12 37.17
N PRO A 9 6.60 -3.36 36.94
CA PRO A 9 6.17 -4.42 36.04
C PRO A 9 6.83 -4.23 34.68
N GLU A 10 7.43 -5.31 34.16
CA GLU A 10 8.08 -5.29 32.85
C GLU A 10 7.02 -4.99 31.78
N GLU A 11 7.22 -3.90 31.03
CA GLU A 11 6.32 -3.49 29.97
C GLU A 11 6.74 -4.20 28.68
N ASN A 12 5.80 -4.85 27.98
CA ASN A 12 6.05 -5.44 26.67
C ASN A 12 5.83 -4.39 25.57
N HIS A 13 6.90 -4.09 24.83
CA HIS A 13 6.93 -3.09 23.77
C HIS A 13 7.09 -3.75 22.39
N VAL A 14 6.44 -3.16 21.40
CA VAL A 14 6.64 -3.46 19.97
C VAL A 14 7.09 -2.19 19.26
N LEU A 15 8.10 -2.33 18.41
CA LEU A 15 8.58 -1.24 17.56
C LEU A 15 8.21 -1.51 16.10
N LEU A 16 7.32 -0.68 15.57
CA LEU A 16 6.96 -0.64 14.15
C LEU A 16 8.00 0.21 13.41
N VAL A 17 8.46 -0.25 12.24
CA VAL A 17 9.40 0.50 11.39
C VAL A 17 8.84 0.56 9.99
N SER A 18 8.60 1.77 9.48
CA SER A 18 7.96 1.96 8.17
C SER A 18 8.81 2.76 7.22
N PHE A 19 8.74 2.38 5.94
CA PHE A 19 9.12 3.27 4.84
C PHE A 19 8.29 4.55 4.83
N SER A 20 8.91 5.65 4.40
CA SER A 20 8.43 7.03 4.55
C SER A 20 7.40 7.47 3.49
N SER A 21 6.32 6.70 3.38
CA SER A 21 5.19 6.96 2.48
C SER A 21 3.84 6.72 3.19
N GLN A 22 2.85 7.57 2.93
CA GLN A 22 1.55 7.55 3.62
C GLN A 22 0.85 6.19 3.52
N GLY A 23 0.89 5.55 2.34
CA GLY A 23 0.31 4.23 2.11
C GLY A 23 0.95 3.09 2.91
N HIS A 24 2.08 3.35 3.55
CA HIS A 24 2.82 2.39 4.36
C HIS A 24 2.64 2.71 5.86
N ILE A 25 2.68 4.00 6.20
CA ILE A 25 2.55 4.50 7.57
C ILE A 25 1.14 4.26 8.13
N ASN A 26 0.09 4.50 7.33
CA ASN A 26 -1.28 4.39 7.83
C ASN A 26 -1.66 2.94 8.23
N PRO A 27 -1.38 1.90 7.42
CA PRO A 27 -1.55 0.52 7.88
C PRO A 27 -0.77 0.20 9.15
N MET A 28 0.48 0.66 9.28
CA MET A 28 1.28 0.47 10.51
C MET A 28 0.63 1.08 11.73
N LEU A 29 0.15 2.33 11.63
CA LEU A 29 -0.55 3.00 12.73
C LEU A 29 -1.84 2.27 13.12
N ARG A 30 -2.59 1.78 12.14
CA ARG A 30 -3.83 1.02 12.36
C ARG A 30 -3.55 -0.34 13.01
N LEU A 31 -2.50 -1.06 12.60
CA LEU A 31 -2.04 -2.26 13.30
C LEU A 31 -1.62 -1.91 14.74
N GLY A 32 -0.83 -0.85 14.91
CA GLY A 32 -0.36 -0.39 16.22
C GLY A 32 -1.51 -0.11 17.18
N LYS A 33 -2.63 0.44 16.68
CA LYS A 33 -3.85 0.63 17.48
C LYS A 33 -4.48 -0.65 17.97
N ARG A 34 -4.52 -1.67 17.10
CA ARG A 34 -5.02 -3.00 17.48
C ARG A 34 -4.11 -3.60 18.54
N LEU A 35 -2.78 -3.51 18.37
CA LEU A 35 -1.81 -4.01 19.36
C LEU A 35 -1.93 -3.30 20.72
N LEU A 36 -2.10 -1.96 20.71
CA LEU A 36 -2.37 -1.18 21.93
C LEU A 36 -3.63 -1.70 22.66
N SER A 37 -4.71 -1.99 21.93
CA SER A 37 -5.94 -2.53 22.53
C SER A 37 -5.79 -3.93 23.12
N LYS A 38 -4.71 -4.65 22.79
CA LYS A 38 -4.36 -5.97 23.34
C LYS A 38 -3.29 -5.89 24.44
N GLY A 39 -2.96 -4.68 24.93
CA GLY A 39 -2.10 -4.50 26.10
C GLY A 39 -0.60 -4.32 25.81
N LEU A 40 -0.19 -4.22 24.54
CA LEU A 40 1.19 -3.91 24.19
C LEU A 40 1.44 -2.40 24.21
N HIS A 41 2.67 -1.99 24.52
CA HIS A 41 3.14 -0.64 24.24
C HIS A 41 3.67 -0.58 22.81
N VAL A 42 3.29 0.44 22.04
CA VAL A 42 3.64 0.53 20.62
C VAL A 42 4.36 1.82 20.31
N THR A 43 5.50 1.70 19.64
CA THR A 43 6.25 2.83 19.07
C THR A 43 6.38 2.65 17.56
N LEU A 44 6.24 3.74 16.80
CA LEU A 44 6.49 3.80 15.36
C LEU A 44 7.76 4.60 15.09
N ALA A 45 8.75 3.95 14.47
CA ALA A 45 9.98 4.56 13.97
C ALA A 45 9.84 4.93 12.48
N LEU A 46 10.16 6.19 12.18
CA LEU A 46 10.14 6.77 10.83
C LEU A 46 11.44 7.51 10.53
N THR A 47 11.68 7.86 9.28
CA THR A 47 12.84 8.71 8.95
C THR A 47 12.57 10.19 9.25
N GLU A 48 13.62 10.98 9.47
CA GLU A 48 13.49 12.40 9.83
C GLU A 48 12.78 13.26 8.77
N VAL A 49 12.90 12.91 7.48
CA VAL A 49 12.16 13.58 6.41
C VAL A 49 10.65 13.44 6.58
N THR A 50 10.17 12.35 7.18
CA THR A 50 8.73 12.18 7.46
C THR A 50 8.28 13.13 8.57
N ARG A 51 9.12 13.36 9.58
CA ARG A 51 8.86 14.38 10.63
C ARG A 51 8.66 15.75 10.00
N ASP A 52 9.57 16.15 9.10
CA ASP A 52 9.52 17.43 8.41
C ASP A 52 8.25 17.57 7.54
N ARG A 53 7.87 16.51 6.80
CA ARG A 53 6.61 16.49 6.04
C ARG A 53 5.38 16.62 6.95
N MET A 54 5.36 15.90 8.07
CA MET A 54 4.28 15.99 9.06
C MET A 54 4.16 17.41 9.63
N LEU A 55 5.29 18.03 9.98
CA LEU A 55 5.40 19.44 10.41
C LEU A 55 4.86 20.44 9.41
N LYS A 56 5.07 20.22 8.11
CA LYS A 56 4.57 21.10 7.06
C LYS A 56 3.07 20.93 6.78
N SER A 57 2.54 19.73 6.97
CA SER A 57 1.14 19.37 6.66
C SER A 57 0.13 19.73 7.76
N SER A 58 0.55 19.77 9.02
CA SER A 58 -0.36 19.88 10.17
C SER A 58 -0.22 21.23 10.87
N THR A 59 -1.34 21.94 11.07
CA THR A 59 -1.36 23.21 11.83
C THR A 59 -1.32 23.04 13.35
N GLU A 60 -1.57 21.83 13.90
CA GLU A 60 -1.76 21.69 15.37
C GLU A 60 -1.13 20.45 16.05
N SER A 61 -0.63 19.44 15.33
CA SER A 61 -0.19 18.16 15.96
C SER A 61 1.31 17.83 15.86
N ALA A 62 2.10 18.69 15.21
CA ALA A 62 3.36 18.25 14.62
C ALA A 62 4.60 18.21 15.55
N GLY A 63 4.43 18.43 16.85
CA GLY A 63 5.46 18.17 17.86
C GLY A 63 5.18 16.93 18.72
N ALA A 64 4.12 16.18 18.44
CA ALA A 64 3.66 15.13 19.34
C ALA A 64 4.62 13.93 19.35
N SER A 65 5.11 13.58 20.54
CA SER A 65 5.85 12.33 20.80
C SER A 65 4.97 11.08 20.65
N SER A 66 3.68 11.25 20.36
CA SER A 66 2.73 10.17 20.13
C SER A 66 1.63 10.55 19.14
N VAL A 67 1.24 9.61 18.28
CA VAL A 67 0.03 9.69 17.46
C VAL A 67 -0.98 8.73 18.05
N SER A 68 -2.02 9.30 18.67
CA SER A 68 -3.17 8.51 19.13
C SER A 68 -2.74 7.43 20.17
N GLY A 69 -1.77 7.73 21.05
CA GLY A 69 -1.23 6.79 22.04
C GLY A 69 -0.13 5.86 21.53
N ILE A 70 0.18 5.87 20.23
CA ILE A 70 1.38 5.22 19.66
C ILE A 70 2.54 6.19 19.80
N GLY A 71 3.63 5.81 20.46
CA GLY A 71 4.84 6.63 20.51
C GLY A 71 5.43 6.82 19.10
N VAL A 72 5.94 8.00 18.76
CA VAL A 72 6.58 8.23 17.46
C VAL A 72 8.02 8.66 17.66
N VAL A 73 8.92 8.02 16.94
CA VAL A 73 10.36 8.27 17.00
C VAL A 73 10.93 8.37 15.59
N PHE A 74 12.08 9.02 15.48
CA PHE A 74 12.68 9.32 14.20
C PHE A 74 14.16 8.97 14.20
N PHE A 75 14.64 8.49 13.06
CA PHE A 75 16.05 8.18 12.82
C PHE A 75 16.51 8.74 11.48
N SER A 76 17.79 9.09 11.37
CA SER A 76 18.36 9.61 10.13
C SER A 76 18.47 8.51 9.07
N ASP A 77 18.13 8.85 7.84
CA ASP A 77 18.37 8.00 6.67
C ASP A 77 19.70 8.33 5.97
N GLY A 78 20.55 9.17 6.57
CA GLY A 78 21.86 9.54 6.03
C GLY A 78 21.84 10.66 4.98
N LEU A 79 20.67 11.20 4.65
CA LEU A 79 20.50 12.27 3.67
C LEU A 79 19.99 13.55 4.34
N SER A 80 20.36 14.71 3.79
CA SER A 80 19.82 16.00 4.24
C SER A 80 18.31 16.10 3.94
N LEU A 81 17.60 17.02 4.62
CA LEU A 81 16.15 17.15 4.49
C LEU A 81 15.71 17.68 3.12
N ASP A 82 16.57 18.44 2.44
CA ASP A 82 16.36 19.02 1.11
C ASP A 82 16.68 18.06 -0.04
N TYR A 83 17.32 16.91 0.23
CA TYR A 83 17.65 15.94 -0.81
C TYR A 83 16.38 15.30 -1.43
N ASP A 84 16.28 15.34 -2.76
CA ASP A 84 15.17 14.74 -3.49
C ASP A 84 15.28 13.20 -3.58
N ARG A 85 14.75 12.57 -2.54
CA ARG A 85 14.61 11.11 -2.42
C ARG A 85 13.66 10.50 -3.46
N LYS A 86 12.72 11.27 -4.02
CA LYS A 86 11.77 10.75 -5.00
C LYS A 86 12.43 10.64 -6.37
N ALA A 87 13.15 11.69 -6.79
CA ALA A 87 13.92 11.71 -8.03
C ALA A 87 15.11 10.73 -8.00
N ASN A 88 15.65 10.45 -6.82
CA ASN A 88 16.84 9.61 -6.65
C ASN A 88 16.54 8.35 -5.82
N LEU A 89 15.48 7.63 -6.21
CA LEU A 89 14.94 6.51 -5.43
C LEU A 89 15.96 5.39 -5.18
N ASP A 90 16.75 5.01 -6.19
CA ASP A 90 17.74 3.94 -6.06
C ASP A 90 18.80 4.29 -5.00
N PHE A 91 19.34 5.52 -5.07
CA PHE A 91 20.30 6.01 -4.10
C PHE A 91 19.69 6.19 -2.70
N TYR A 92 18.42 6.60 -2.63
CA TYR A 92 17.70 6.67 -1.36
C TYR A 92 17.57 5.30 -0.70
N ILE A 93 17.18 4.26 -1.45
CA ILE A 93 17.08 2.89 -0.92
C ILE A 93 18.44 2.37 -0.44
N GLU A 94 19.51 2.61 -1.20
CA GLU A 94 20.88 2.24 -0.79
C GLU A 94 21.29 2.94 0.51
N THR A 95 21.08 4.26 0.57
CA THR A 95 21.46 5.06 1.74
C THR A 95 20.64 4.67 2.97
N LEU A 96 19.34 4.43 2.79
CA LEU A 96 18.47 3.93 3.86
C LEU A 96 18.92 2.55 4.36
N GLY A 97 19.32 1.64 3.46
CA GLY A 97 19.86 0.33 3.84
C GLY A 97 21.22 0.40 4.53
N LYS A 98 22.02 1.45 4.27
CA LYS A 98 23.34 1.66 4.88
C LYS A 98 23.25 2.30 6.27
N TYR A 99 22.50 3.39 6.40
CA TYR A 99 22.44 4.18 7.64
C TYR A 99 21.26 3.81 8.55
N GLY A 100 20.17 3.28 7.97
CA GLY A 100 19.00 2.82 8.72
C GLY A 100 19.36 1.80 9.81
N PRO A 101 20.08 0.71 9.51
CA PRO A 101 20.45 -0.29 10.52
C PRO A 101 21.22 0.27 11.70
N VAL A 102 22.23 1.12 11.43
CA VAL A 102 23.08 1.73 12.45
C VAL A 102 22.26 2.65 13.36
N ASN A 103 21.46 3.53 12.76
CA ASN A 103 20.69 4.53 13.51
C ASN A 103 19.51 3.91 14.26
N LEU A 104 18.85 2.91 13.68
CA LEU A 104 17.78 2.17 14.36
C LEU A 104 18.33 1.36 15.54
N SER A 105 19.48 0.70 15.39
CA SER A 105 20.12 -0.04 16.48
C SER A 105 20.50 0.87 17.65
N ALA A 106 21.04 2.06 17.36
CA ALA A 106 21.34 3.06 18.38
C ALA A 106 20.07 3.52 19.11
N LEU A 107 19.00 3.79 18.35
CA LEU A 107 17.70 4.17 18.91
C LEU A 107 17.13 3.08 19.81
N ILE A 108 17.21 1.80 19.41
CA ILE A 108 16.71 0.68 20.21
C ILE A 108 17.46 0.58 21.54
N ARG A 109 18.80 0.63 21.51
CA ARG A 109 19.64 0.54 22.72
C ARG A 109 19.40 1.71 23.69
N ASP A 110 19.18 2.90 23.16
CA ASP A 110 18.87 4.09 23.97
C ASP A 110 17.49 4.00 24.63
N ARG A 111 16.50 3.35 24.00
CA ARG A 111 15.10 3.46 24.44
C ARG A 111 14.56 2.28 25.23
N TYR A 112 15.05 1.08 24.94
CA TYR A 112 14.54 -0.16 25.51
C TYR A 112 15.51 -0.73 26.54
N HIS A 113 15.54 -0.05 27.69
CA HIS A 113 16.24 -0.45 28.90
C HIS A 113 15.37 -0.12 30.12
N GLY A 114 15.75 -0.60 31.32
CA GLY A 114 15.10 -0.20 32.57
C GLY A 114 13.62 -0.60 32.69
N GLY A 115 13.29 -1.86 32.38
CA GLY A 115 11.93 -2.41 32.50
C GLY A 115 11.07 -2.33 31.23
N LYS A 116 11.60 -1.77 30.13
CA LYS A 116 10.96 -1.77 28.82
C LYS A 116 11.50 -2.90 27.95
N LYS A 117 10.78 -4.01 27.88
CA LYS A 117 11.15 -5.18 27.09
C LYS A 117 10.62 -5.04 25.66
N LEU A 118 11.52 -4.92 24.71
CA LEU A 118 11.16 -4.94 23.29
C LEU A 118 10.95 -6.40 22.84
N VAL A 119 9.69 -6.81 22.67
CA VAL A 119 9.33 -8.20 22.36
C VAL A 119 9.32 -8.52 20.86
N CYS A 120 9.14 -7.51 20.00
CA CYS A 120 9.14 -7.70 18.55
C CYS A 120 9.46 -6.40 17.80
N LEU A 121 10.18 -6.51 16.68
CA LEU A 121 10.21 -5.51 15.62
C LEU A 121 9.16 -5.87 14.56
N ILE A 122 8.42 -4.89 14.03
CA ILE A 122 7.52 -5.09 12.89
C ILE A 122 7.95 -4.18 11.75
N ALA A 123 8.41 -4.76 10.65
CA ALA A 123 8.85 -4.04 9.46
C ALA A 123 7.77 -4.02 8.38
N ASN A 124 7.88 -3.14 7.39
CA ASN A 124 7.16 -3.31 6.12
C ASN A 124 8.14 -3.83 5.05
N PRO A 125 7.66 -4.30 3.87
CA PRO A 125 8.53 -4.95 2.87
C PRO A 125 9.55 -4.00 2.20
N PHE A 126 9.50 -2.71 2.50
CA PHE A 126 10.38 -1.70 1.91
C PHE A 126 11.53 -1.29 2.83
N VAL A 127 11.59 -1.85 4.04
CA VAL A 127 12.74 -1.76 4.96
C VAL A 127 13.16 -3.15 5.46
N PRO A 128 13.44 -4.12 4.56
CA PRO A 128 13.73 -5.50 4.96
C PRO A 128 14.97 -5.64 5.86
N TRP A 129 15.91 -4.68 5.79
CA TRP A 129 17.09 -4.58 6.67
C TRP A 129 16.74 -4.49 8.16
N VAL A 130 15.51 -4.17 8.52
CA VAL A 130 15.04 -4.19 9.92
C VAL A 130 15.16 -5.60 10.52
N ALA A 131 15.00 -6.65 9.71
CA ALA A 131 15.17 -8.03 10.17
C ALA A 131 16.63 -8.36 10.52
N ASP A 132 17.60 -7.72 9.86
CA ASP A 132 19.03 -7.84 10.20
C ASP A 132 19.30 -7.18 11.56
N VAL A 133 18.78 -5.98 11.79
CA VAL A 133 18.85 -5.30 13.10
C VAL A 133 18.21 -6.15 14.20
N ALA A 134 17.04 -6.74 13.93
CA ALA A 134 16.35 -7.62 14.87
C ALA A 134 17.24 -8.81 15.24
N SER A 135 17.82 -9.48 14.23
CA SER A 135 18.69 -10.65 14.39
C SER A 135 19.95 -10.33 15.20
N GLU A 136 20.62 -9.20 14.89
CA GLU A 136 21.81 -8.74 15.62
C GLU A 136 21.54 -8.44 17.11
N LEU A 137 20.32 -8.00 17.43
CA LEU A 137 19.91 -7.69 18.79
C LEU A 137 19.20 -8.86 19.50
N GLY A 138 19.02 -9.99 18.82
CA GLY A 138 18.31 -11.16 19.37
C GLY A 138 16.81 -10.92 19.60
N ILE A 139 16.19 -10.05 18.80
CA ILE A 139 14.77 -9.67 18.90
C ILE A 139 13.99 -10.34 17.75
N PRO A 140 12.82 -10.95 18.01
CA PRO A 140 11.94 -11.43 16.96
C PRO A 140 11.52 -10.33 15.97
N CYS A 141 11.38 -10.69 14.70
CA CYS A 141 10.92 -9.77 13.65
C CYS A 141 9.66 -10.32 12.97
N ALA A 142 8.67 -9.45 12.80
CA ALA A 142 7.49 -9.69 11.98
C ALA A 142 7.48 -8.74 10.79
N LEU A 143 6.78 -9.14 9.73
CA LEU A 143 6.51 -8.31 8.57
C LEU A 143 5.03 -7.91 8.56
N LEU A 144 4.74 -6.61 8.43
CA LEU A 144 3.45 -6.15 7.93
C LEU A 144 3.48 -6.13 6.40
N TRP A 145 2.86 -7.14 5.78
CA TRP A 145 2.64 -7.20 4.34
C TRP A 145 1.47 -6.30 3.95
N ILE A 146 1.75 -5.24 3.19
CA ILE A 146 0.79 -4.17 2.86
C ILE A 146 0.18 -4.30 1.46
N GLN A 147 0.34 -5.45 0.82
CA GLN A 147 -0.23 -5.83 -0.47
C GLN A 147 -1.13 -7.06 -0.28
N PRO A 148 -1.93 -7.50 -1.28
CA PRO A 148 -2.67 -8.75 -1.16
C PRO A 148 -1.74 -9.96 -1.01
N TYR A 149 -2.23 -11.03 -0.39
CA TYR A 149 -1.50 -12.31 -0.31
C TYR A 149 -1.26 -12.94 -1.69
N ALA A 150 -2.12 -12.64 -2.67
CA ALA A 150 -1.85 -12.99 -4.07
C ALA A 150 -0.49 -12.49 -4.57
N ILE A 151 -0.11 -11.26 -4.22
CA ILE A 151 1.19 -10.69 -4.61
C ILE A 151 2.32 -11.38 -3.85
N PHE A 152 2.11 -11.71 -2.58
CA PHE A 152 3.08 -12.45 -1.79
C PHE A 152 3.41 -13.80 -2.44
N ALA A 153 2.38 -14.58 -2.82
CA ALA A 153 2.55 -15.85 -3.53
C ALA A 153 3.31 -15.70 -4.86
N ILE A 154 2.97 -14.65 -5.63
CA ILE A 154 3.61 -14.38 -6.92
C ILE A 154 5.10 -14.06 -6.73
N TYR A 155 5.42 -13.11 -5.85
CA TYR A 155 6.81 -12.72 -5.63
C TYR A 155 7.63 -13.84 -5.01
N ASP A 156 7.09 -14.53 -4.00
CA ASP A 156 7.75 -15.70 -3.41
C ASP A 156 8.07 -16.74 -4.48
N SER A 157 7.10 -17.10 -5.32
CA SER A 157 7.32 -18.04 -6.41
C SER A 157 8.34 -17.55 -7.45
N PHE A 158 8.36 -16.25 -7.74
CA PHE A 158 9.27 -15.66 -8.73
C PHE A 158 10.70 -15.60 -8.22
N TYR A 159 10.92 -14.95 -7.07
CA TYR A 159 12.26 -14.70 -6.53
C TYR A 159 12.95 -15.98 -6.05
N ASN A 160 12.17 -16.98 -5.61
CA ASN A 160 12.68 -18.31 -5.28
C ASN A 160 12.63 -19.29 -6.46
N LYS A 161 12.34 -18.82 -7.68
CA LYS A 161 12.39 -19.57 -8.94
C LYS A 161 11.58 -20.88 -8.93
N ARG A 162 10.45 -20.90 -8.21
CA ARG A 162 9.58 -22.09 -8.08
C ARG A 162 8.70 -22.33 -9.30
N ASN A 163 8.40 -21.27 -10.06
CA ASN A 163 7.62 -21.35 -11.29
C ASN A 163 8.28 -20.52 -12.40
N ARG A 164 7.87 -20.80 -13.64
CA ARG A 164 8.27 -20.03 -14.81
C ARG A 164 7.42 -18.77 -14.93
N PHE A 165 8.06 -17.65 -15.22
CA PHE A 165 7.44 -16.34 -15.43
C PHE A 165 7.79 -15.80 -16.82
N PRO A 166 7.05 -14.79 -17.34
CA PRO A 166 7.36 -14.18 -18.62
C PRO A 166 8.78 -13.62 -18.68
N THR A 167 9.42 -13.81 -19.83
CA THR A 167 10.74 -13.25 -20.15
C THR A 167 10.64 -12.44 -21.44
N VAL A 168 11.75 -11.82 -21.86
CA VAL A 168 11.81 -11.13 -23.16
C VAL A 168 11.57 -12.12 -24.31
N ASP A 169 12.12 -13.33 -24.20
CA ASP A 169 12.04 -14.37 -25.25
C ASP A 169 10.73 -15.16 -25.21
N ASP A 170 10.07 -15.21 -24.06
CA ASP A 170 8.76 -15.85 -23.88
C ASP A 170 7.84 -14.93 -23.07
N PRO A 171 7.23 -13.91 -23.70
CA PRO A 171 6.39 -12.94 -23.02
C PRO A 171 4.99 -13.48 -22.70
N ASP A 172 4.58 -14.62 -23.24
CA ASP A 172 3.20 -15.15 -23.14
C ASP A 172 3.05 -16.27 -22.09
N VAL A 173 4.06 -16.44 -21.22
CA VAL A 173 4.02 -17.43 -20.13
C VAL A 173 2.80 -17.20 -19.24
N ARG A 174 1.96 -18.22 -19.15
CA ARG A 174 0.85 -18.26 -18.19
C ARG A 174 1.35 -18.82 -16.87
N VAL A 175 1.09 -18.10 -15.79
CA VAL A 175 1.53 -18.46 -14.44
C VAL A 175 0.36 -19.06 -13.68
N HIS A 176 0.54 -20.29 -13.20
CA HIS A 176 -0.45 -20.98 -12.38
C HIS A 176 0.13 -21.17 -10.98
N LEU A 177 -0.53 -20.60 -9.97
CA LEU A 177 -0.15 -20.71 -8.57
C LEU A 177 -1.34 -21.25 -7.77
N PRO A 178 -1.10 -22.06 -6.72
CA PRO A 178 -2.13 -22.48 -5.79
C PRO A 178 -2.95 -21.29 -5.26
N GLY A 179 -4.27 -21.45 -5.18
CA GLY A 179 -5.17 -20.42 -4.67
C GLY A 179 -5.36 -19.18 -5.54
N LEU A 180 -4.76 -19.12 -6.73
CA LEU A 180 -4.87 -17.99 -7.67
C LEU A 180 -5.49 -18.39 -9.01
N PRO A 181 -6.21 -17.47 -9.69
CA PRO A 181 -6.64 -17.70 -11.06
C PRO A 181 -5.42 -17.82 -11.99
N LEU A 182 -5.63 -18.40 -13.17
CA LEU A 182 -4.57 -18.47 -14.19
C LEU A 182 -4.16 -17.05 -14.62
N MET A 183 -2.91 -16.68 -14.34
CA MET A 183 -2.38 -15.35 -14.58
C MET A 183 -1.72 -15.26 -15.94
N THR A 184 -2.04 -14.20 -16.67
CA THR A 184 -1.32 -13.80 -17.89
C THR A 184 -0.35 -12.66 -17.59
N THR A 185 0.52 -12.32 -18.53
CA THR A 185 1.54 -11.28 -18.37
C THR A 185 0.97 -9.92 -17.94
N GLN A 186 -0.22 -9.56 -18.46
CA GLN A 186 -0.93 -8.34 -18.08
C GLN A 186 -1.55 -8.37 -16.67
N ASP A 187 -1.61 -9.54 -16.03
CA ASP A 187 -2.16 -9.72 -14.68
C ASP A 187 -1.04 -9.76 -13.62
N LEU A 188 0.20 -9.94 -14.03
CA LEU A 188 1.34 -10.04 -13.12
C LEU A 188 1.80 -8.67 -12.62
N PRO A 189 2.34 -8.59 -11.40
CA PRO A 189 2.86 -7.35 -10.88
C PRO A 189 4.08 -6.91 -11.67
N SER A 190 4.26 -5.60 -11.86
CA SER A 190 5.32 -5.09 -12.73
C SER A 190 6.73 -5.53 -12.30
N PHE A 191 6.96 -5.79 -11.02
CA PHE A 191 8.28 -6.18 -10.49
C PHE A 191 8.73 -7.61 -10.85
N VAL A 192 7.86 -8.44 -11.44
CA VAL A 192 8.24 -9.76 -11.96
C VAL A 192 8.29 -9.79 -13.49
N LEU A 193 8.08 -8.65 -14.14
CA LEU A 193 8.09 -8.53 -15.59
C LEU A 193 9.47 -8.08 -16.10
N PRO A 194 9.90 -8.53 -17.29
CA PRO A 194 11.18 -8.14 -17.88
C PRO A 194 11.26 -6.64 -18.22
N THR A 195 10.11 -5.98 -18.39
CA THR A 195 10.01 -4.55 -18.71
C THR A 195 10.06 -3.64 -17.47
N ASN A 196 10.29 -4.19 -16.28
CA ASN A 196 10.30 -3.42 -15.04
C ASN A 196 11.40 -2.35 -15.03
N PRO A 197 11.07 -1.04 -14.93
CA PRO A 197 12.08 0.00 -14.85
C PRO A 197 12.66 0.18 -13.44
N PHE A 198 12.10 -0.47 -12.41
CA PHE A 198 12.44 -0.24 -11.01
C PHE A 198 13.44 -1.26 -10.44
N ASN A 199 14.72 -1.09 -10.80
CA ASN A 199 15.79 -2.01 -10.41
C ASN A 199 16.01 -2.11 -8.89
N ALA A 200 15.94 -0.99 -8.14
CA ALA A 200 16.12 -1.04 -6.69
C ALA A 200 15.06 -1.90 -6.01
N PHE A 201 13.79 -1.80 -6.42
CA PHE A 201 12.74 -2.65 -5.85
C PHE A 201 12.92 -4.12 -6.20
N MET A 202 13.39 -4.46 -7.41
CA MET A 202 13.71 -5.87 -7.72
C MET A 202 14.78 -6.43 -6.81
N LYS A 203 15.88 -5.69 -6.59
CA LYS A 203 16.95 -6.10 -5.67
C LYS A 203 16.43 -6.21 -4.24
N LEU A 204 15.61 -5.26 -3.81
CA LEU A 204 15.00 -5.23 -2.48
C LEU A 204 14.11 -6.45 -2.23
N PHE A 205 13.17 -6.73 -3.13
CA PHE A 205 12.26 -7.87 -3.00
C PHE A 205 12.98 -9.20 -3.18
N SER A 206 13.97 -9.29 -4.08
CA SER A 206 14.81 -10.49 -4.21
C SER A 206 15.52 -10.79 -2.89
N GLY A 207 16.17 -9.80 -2.27
CA GLY A 207 16.83 -9.98 -0.98
C GLY A 207 15.84 -10.31 0.14
N PHE A 208 14.68 -9.66 0.15
CA PHE A 208 13.61 -9.93 1.11
C PHE A 208 13.11 -11.39 1.05
N PHE A 209 12.75 -11.90 -0.14
CA PHE A 209 12.23 -13.27 -0.28
C PHE A 209 13.28 -14.37 -0.13
N GLN A 210 14.56 -14.07 -0.41
CA GLN A 210 15.69 -14.97 -0.14
C GLN A 210 16.01 -15.10 1.35
N HIS A 211 15.54 -14.14 2.16
CA HIS A 211 15.77 -14.08 3.60
C HIS A 211 14.45 -14.04 4.39
N LEU A 212 13.40 -14.65 3.83
CA LEU A 212 12.07 -14.65 4.43
C LEU A 212 12.08 -15.32 5.82
N GLU A 213 12.99 -16.27 6.05
CA GLU A 213 13.19 -16.98 7.32
C GLU A 213 13.57 -16.05 8.50
N LYS A 214 14.04 -14.83 8.23
CA LYS A 214 14.31 -13.82 9.26
C LYS A 214 13.03 -13.21 9.85
N PHE A 215 11.89 -13.39 9.17
CA PHE A 215 10.59 -12.96 9.65
C PHE A 215 9.83 -14.15 10.23
N GLN A 216 9.58 -14.12 11.54
CA GLN A 216 8.85 -15.19 12.22
C GLN A 216 7.35 -15.16 11.90
N TRP A 217 6.82 -13.99 11.54
CA TRP A 217 5.42 -13.80 11.16
C TRP A 217 5.28 -12.89 9.94
N VAL A 218 4.30 -13.20 9.10
CA VAL A 218 3.86 -12.33 8.01
C VAL A 218 2.41 -11.91 8.29
N LEU A 219 2.28 -10.73 8.87
CA LEU A 219 1.01 -10.08 9.18
C LEU A 219 0.50 -9.40 7.91
N GLY A 220 -0.56 -9.93 7.29
CA GLY A 220 -1.13 -9.35 6.08
C GLY A 220 -2.16 -8.29 6.39
N ASN A 221 -2.05 -7.12 5.74
CA ASN A 221 -3.14 -6.16 5.64
C ASN A 221 -4.21 -6.67 4.68
N SER A 222 -4.86 -7.77 5.07
CA SER A 222 -5.95 -8.44 4.39
C SER A 222 -6.71 -9.27 5.43
N PHE A 223 -7.87 -9.81 5.08
CA PHE A 223 -8.64 -10.68 5.95
C PHE A 223 -8.87 -12.04 5.29
N HIS A 224 -8.93 -13.08 6.11
CA HIS A 224 -8.95 -14.46 5.63
C HIS A 224 -10.11 -14.73 4.65
N GLU A 225 -11.29 -14.17 4.91
CA GLU A 225 -12.47 -14.36 4.07
C GLU A 225 -12.33 -13.72 2.68
N LEU A 226 -11.47 -12.72 2.51
CA LEU A 226 -11.23 -12.07 1.21
C LEU A 226 -10.31 -12.92 0.32
N GLU A 227 -9.26 -13.49 0.92
CA GLU A 227 -8.16 -14.15 0.21
C GLU A 227 -7.97 -15.61 0.65
N ARG A 228 -9.06 -16.29 1.04
CA ARG A 228 -9.04 -17.64 1.65
C ARG A 228 -8.14 -18.61 0.89
N ASP A 229 -8.40 -18.81 -0.39
CA ASP A 229 -7.76 -19.86 -1.17
C ASP A 229 -6.24 -19.67 -1.26
N VAL A 230 -5.76 -18.43 -1.44
CA VAL A 230 -4.32 -18.14 -1.48
C VAL A 230 -3.70 -18.20 -0.10
N VAL A 231 -4.37 -17.68 0.94
CA VAL A 231 -3.89 -17.75 2.33
C VAL A 231 -3.71 -19.20 2.77
N ASP A 232 -4.70 -20.05 2.51
CA ASP A 232 -4.67 -21.46 2.88
C ASP A 232 -3.56 -22.19 2.13
N SER A 233 -3.35 -21.87 0.85
CA SER A 233 -2.29 -22.47 0.03
C SER A 233 -0.87 -22.09 0.48
N LEU A 234 -0.72 -20.95 1.15
CA LEU A 234 0.57 -20.47 1.64
C LEU A 234 0.87 -20.89 3.09
N SER A 235 -0.06 -21.57 3.77
CA SER A 235 0.05 -21.91 5.19
C SER A 235 1.29 -22.75 5.55
N GLU A 236 1.85 -23.50 4.58
CA GLU A 236 3.09 -24.28 4.76
C GLU A 236 4.38 -23.47 4.58
N LEU A 237 4.29 -22.27 3.98
CA LEU A 237 5.47 -21.47 3.61
C LEU A 237 6.00 -20.64 4.79
N CYS A 238 5.11 -19.97 5.52
CA CYS A 238 5.45 -19.17 6.70
C CYS A 238 4.21 -18.94 7.58
N SER A 239 4.42 -18.44 8.80
CA SER A 239 3.34 -18.09 9.74
C SER A 239 2.56 -16.85 9.27
N LEU A 240 1.67 -17.05 8.31
CA LEU A 240 0.83 -16.01 7.73
C LEU A 240 -0.37 -15.72 8.64
N ARG A 241 -0.57 -14.44 8.94
CA ARG A 241 -1.67 -13.96 9.79
C ARG A 241 -2.42 -12.84 9.08
N PRO A 242 -3.61 -13.10 8.53
CA PRO A 242 -4.47 -12.03 8.03
C PRO A 242 -4.91 -11.16 9.23
N VAL A 243 -4.38 -9.94 9.35
CA VAL A 243 -4.65 -9.01 10.46
C VAL A 243 -5.46 -7.79 10.03
N GLY A 244 -5.78 -7.70 8.73
CA GLY A 244 -6.56 -6.61 8.15
C GLY A 244 -8.07 -6.87 8.17
N PRO A 245 -8.88 -6.05 7.49
CA PRO A 245 -8.45 -4.83 6.81
C PRO A 245 -7.98 -3.77 7.82
N LEU A 246 -6.78 -3.24 7.62
CA LEU A 246 -6.24 -2.12 8.39
C LEU A 246 -6.72 -0.82 7.74
N VAL A 247 -8.02 -0.57 7.86
CA VAL A 247 -8.73 0.63 7.38
C VAL A 247 -9.25 1.46 8.56
N PRO A 248 -9.73 2.70 8.35
CA PRO A 248 -10.34 3.48 9.42
C PRO A 248 -11.50 2.76 10.08
N MET A 249 -11.61 2.87 11.41
CA MET A 249 -12.68 2.23 12.18
C MET A 249 -14.09 2.65 11.76
N ALA A 250 -14.23 3.86 11.19
CA ALA A 250 -15.48 4.37 10.64
C ALA A 250 -16.03 3.52 9.47
N LEU A 251 -15.19 2.73 8.79
CA LEU A 251 -15.63 1.79 7.76
C LEU A 251 -16.06 0.44 8.33
N LEU A 252 -15.55 0.08 9.51
CA LEU A 252 -15.70 -1.24 10.12
C LEU A 252 -16.77 -1.29 11.23
N SER A 253 -17.26 -0.15 11.67
CA SER A 253 -18.28 -0.04 12.72
C SER A 253 -19.26 1.09 12.39
N ASP A 254 -20.51 0.91 12.80
CA ASP A 254 -21.55 1.96 12.67
C ASP A 254 -21.52 2.95 13.85
N GLU A 255 -20.61 2.75 14.82
CA GLU A 255 -20.44 3.64 15.97
C GLU A 255 -19.77 4.96 15.55
N GLN A 256 -20.50 6.06 15.66
CA GLN A 256 -19.96 7.41 15.49
C GLN A 256 -19.07 7.75 16.67
N GLY A 257 -17.74 7.74 16.50
CA GLY A 257 -16.82 8.25 17.52
C GLY A 257 -15.43 7.61 17.60
N GLY A 258 -15.12 6.57 16.83
CA GLY A 258 -13.76 6.05 16.76
C GLY A 258 -12.82 7.09 16.14
N GLN A 259 -11.84 7.59 16.92
CA GLN A 259 -10.78 8.44 16.36
C GLN A 259 -10.01 7.62 15.31
N ASP A 260 -10.09 8.03 14.04
CA ASP A 260 -9.25 7.46 12.99
C ASP A 260 -7.77 7.77 13.26
N VAL A 261 -6.91 6.88 12.79
CA VAL A 261 -5.48 6.90 13.09
C VAL A 261 -4.76 6.79 11.77
N GLY A 262 -4.25 7.94 11.33
CA GLY A 262 -3.52 8.09 10.09
C GLY A 262 -2.80 9.42 10.07
N VAL A 263 -1.87 9.54 9.14
CA VAL A 263 -1.20 10.80 8.81
C VAL A 263 -1.78 11.30 7.50
N GLU A 264 -2.28 12.52 7.50
CA GLU A 264 -2.68 13.22 6.27
C GLU A 264 -1.51 14.08 5.79
N MET A 265 -0.91 13.71 4.66
CA MET A 265 0.18 14.50 4.05
C MET A 265 -0.33 15.61 3.13
N TRP A 266 -1.64 15.68 2.89
CA TRP A 266 -2.27 16.58 1.92
C TRP A 266 -3.51 17.23 2.53
N LYS A 267 -3.74 18.52 2.22
CA LYS A 267 -4.90 19.26 2.69
C LYS A 267 -6.14 18.89 1.87
N SER A 268 -7.23 18.52 2.55
CA SER A 268 -8.50 18.13 1.92
C SER A 268 -9.42 19.31 1.61
N GLU A 269 -10.18 19.18 0.53
CA GLU A 269 -11.28 20.07 0.18
C GLU A 269 -12.61 19.46 0.64
N ASP A 270 -13.06 19.82 1.86
CA ASP A 270 -14.32 19.30 2.43
C ASP A 270 -15.57 19.71 1.63
N SER A 271 -15.47 20.73 0.76
CA SER A 271 -16.57 21.23 -0.10
C SER A 271 -17.15 20.15 -1.03
N CYS A 272 -16.38 19.10 -1.35
CA CYS A 272 -16.90 17.99 -2.14
C CYS A 272 -17.99 17.19 -1.41
N ILE A 273 -17.98 17.15 -0.07
CA ILE A 273 -19.00 16.45 0.73
C ILE A 273 -20.35 17.18 0.62
N GLU A 274 -20.36 18.50 0.74
CA GLU A 274 -21.58 19.31 0.59
C GLU A 274 -22.21 19.17 -0.80
N TRP A 275 -21.39 18.91 -1.83
CA TRP A 275 -21.87 18.61 -3.17
C TRP A 275 -22.48 17.20 -3.26
N LEU A 276 -21.85 16.20 -2.62
CA LEU A 276 -22.35 14.83 -2.56
C LEU A 276 -23.70 14.74 -1.82
N ASP A 277 -23.91 15.54 -0.77
CA ASP A 277 -25.18 15.60 -0.01
C ASP A 277 -26.39 15.96 -0.89
N ARG A 278 -26.15 16.62 -2.04
CA ARG A 278 -27.18 17.05 -3.00
C ARG A 278 -27.46 16.03 -4.10
N GLN A 279 -26.69 14.94 -4.14
CA GLN A 279 -26.81 13.91 -5.18
C GLN A 279 -27.77 12.81 -4.74
N ALA A 280 -28.36 12.11 -5.71
CA ALA A 280 -29.19 10.95 -5.41
C ALA A 280 -28.31 9.80 -4.84
N PRO A 281 -28.88 8.93 -3.98
CA PRO A 281 -28.18 7.74 -3.53
C PRO A 281 -27.72 6.88 -4.71
N ARG A 282 -26.50 6.34 -4.63
CA ARG A 282 -25.88 5.47 -5.63
C ARG A 282 -25.95 6.03 -7.06
N SER A 283 -25.72 7.33 -7.23
CA SER A 283 -25.73 7.99 -8.56
C SER A 283 -24.37 8.53 -9.01
N VAL A 284 -23.40 8.69 -8.10
CA VAL A 284 -22.14 9.39 -8.36
C VAL A 284 -21.03 8.41 -8.73
N VAL A 285 -20.31 8.69 -9.83
CA VAL A 285 -19.05 8.03 -10.18
C VAL A 285 -17.90 8.72 -9.46
N TYR A 286 -17.22 8.02 -8.56
CA TYR A 286 -15.99 8.52 -7.94
C TYR A 286 -14.79 8.13 -8.81
N VAL A 287 -13.86 9.06 -9.06
CA VAL A 287 -12.66 8.81 -9.89
C VAL A 287 -11.42 9.31 -9.16
N SER A 288 -10.44 8.43 -8.97
CA SER A 288 -9.14 8.77 -8.38
C SER A 288 -8.07 7.73 -8.70
N PHE A 289 -6.89 8.18 -9.10
CA PHE A 289 -5.77 7.32 -9.49
C PHE A 289 -4.62 7.34 -8.46
N GLY A 290 -4.91 7.76 -7.23
CA GLY A 290 -3.94 7.81 -6.14
C GLY A 290 -2.99 9.01 -6.21
N SER A 291 -1.99 9.03 -5.32
CA SER A 291 -1.12 10.19 -5.12
C SER A 291 0.20 10.16 -5.91
N ILE A 292 0.44 9.09 -6.67
CA ILE A 292 1.73 8.84 -7.36
C ILE A 292 1.55 8.83 -8.89
N VAL A 293 0.40 8.37 -9.37
CA VAL A 293 0.15 8.22 -10.82
C VAL A 293 -0.08 9.59 -11.45
N VAL A 294 0.62 9.85 -12.55
CA VAL A 294 0.33 10.94 -13.49
C VAL A 294 -0.10 10.29 -14.80
N LEU A 295 -1.32 10.60 -15.27
CA LEU A 295 -1.86 10.02 -16.48
C LEU A 295 -1.44 10.82 -17.73
N PRO A 296 -1.15 10.18 -18.86
CA PRO A 296 -0.89 10.89 -20.13
C PRO A 296 -2.09 11.75 -20.54
N ALA A 297 -1.83 12.86 -21.25
CA ALA A 297 -2.87 13.80 -21.70
C ALA A 297 -4.02 13.12 -22.47
N LYS A 298 -3.68 12.21 -23.40
CA LYS A 298 -4.68 11.43 -24.16
C LYS A 298 -5.61 10.61 -23.27
N GLN A 299 -5.10 10.10 -22.15
CA GLN A 299 -5.89 9.34 -21.19
C GLN A 299 -6.76 10.25 -20.33
N MET A 300 -6.24 11.42 -19.92
CA MET A 300 -7.03 12.46 -19.25
C MET A 300 -8.21 12.89 -20.13
N GLU A 301 -7.98 13.12 -21.42
CA GLU A 301 -9.02 13.45 -22.40
C GLU A 301 -10.06 12.33 -22.52
N SER A 302 -9.64 11.08 -22.66
CA SER A 302 -10.57 9.94 -22.79
C SER A 302 -11.48 9.79 -21.57
N ILE A 303 -10.95 9.99 -20.36
CA ILE A 303 -11.75 9.98 -19.11
C ILE A 303 -12.71 11.17 -19.09
N ALA A 304 -12.25 12.37 -19.43
CA ALA A 304 -13.07 13.58 -19.42
C ALA A 304 -14.25 13.47 -20.39
N VAL A 305 -14.00 12.98 -21.62
CA VAL A 305 -15.04 12.73 -22.63
C VAL A 305 -16.04 11.72 -22.13
N ALA A 306 -15.59 10.59 -21.59
CA ALA A 306 -16.47 9.55 -21.06
C ALA A 306 -17.37 10.08 -19.93
N LEU A 307 -16.79 10.78 -18.95
CA LEU A 307 -17.55 11.37 -17.85
C LEU A 307 -18.60 12.36 -18.36
N LYS A 308 -18.25 13.22 -19.32
CA LYS A 308 -19.21 14.16 -19.95
C LYS A 308 -20.32 13.45 -20.71
N ASN A 309 -20.02 12.34 -21.39
CA ASN A 309 -20.98 11.62 -22.23
C ASN A 309 -21.97 10.79 -21.42
N THR A 310 -21.55 10.20 -20.30
CA THR A 310 -22.45 9.42 -19.43
C THR A 310 -23.61 10.24 -18.85
N LYS A 311 -23.48 11.57 -18.78
CA LYS A 311 -24.44 12.48 -18.11
C LYS A 311 -24.72 12.15 -16.65
N ARG A 312 -23.86 11.33 -16.03
CA ARG A 312 -23.96 10.94 -14.63
C ARG A 312 -23.20 11.94 -13.75
N PRO A 313 -23.65 12.19 -12.51
CA PRO A 313 -22.85 12.91 -11.55
C PRO A 313 -21.51 12.22 -11.32
N PHE A 314 -20.42 12.99 -11.26
CA PHE A 314 -19.11 12.45 -10.96
C PHE A 314 -18.32 13.36 -10.02
N LEU A 315 -17.46 12.74 -9.21
CA LEU A 315 -16.43 13.42 -8.42
C LEU A 315 -15.07 12.90 -8.88
N TRP A 316 -14.28 13.75 -9.51
CA TRP A 316 -12.95 13.39 -9.99
C TRP A 316 -11.87 14.13 -9.20
N VAL A 317 -10.99 13.36 -8.56
CA VAL A 317 -9.79 13.90 -7.90
C VAL A 317 -8.67 13.98 -8.92
N VAL A 318 -8.25 15.20 -9.26
CA VAL A 318 -7.15 15.47 -10.17
C VAL A 318 -6.20 16.42 -9.49
N LYS A 319 -4.99 15.95 -9.18
CA LYS A 319 -3.93 16.80 -8.67
C LYS A 319 -3.17 17.40 -9.86
N PRO A 320 -3.21 18.72 -10.07
CA PRO A 320 -2.42 19.34 -11.11
C PRO A 320 -0.93 19.10 -10.85
N PRO A 321 -0.11 18.89 -11.90
CA PRO A 321 1.34 18.85 -11.74
C PRO A 321 1.85 20.20 -11.23
N GLU A 322 2.85 20.20 -10.34
CA GLU A 322 3.45 21.44 -9.83
C GLU A 322 4.11 22.26 -10.96
N LYS A 323 4.61 21.56 -11.99
CA LYS A 323 5.08 22.14 -13.25
C LYS A 323 4.35 21.43 -14.40
N PRO A 324 3.53 22.14 -15.20
CA PRO A 324 2.95 21.65 -16.45
C PRO A 324 3.98 20.98 -17.36
N PRO A 325 3.87 19.67 -17.63
CA PRO A 325 4.74 19.01 -18.60
C PRO A 325 4.36 19.45 -20.02
N ALA A 326 5.35 19.49 -20.92
CA ALA A 326 5.15 20.00 -22.28
C ALA A 326 4.13 19.17 -23.11
N ASP A 327 3.87 17.93 -22.70
CA ASP A 327 2.91 17.01 -23.31
C ASP A 327 1.50 17.08 -22.70
N GLY A 328 1.29 17.92 -21.69
CA GLY A 328 0.01 18.09 -20.98
C GLY A 328 -0.40 16.93 -20.07
N ALA A 329 0.53 16.02 -19.74
CA ALA A 329 0.24 14.92 -18.82
C ALA A 329 -0.26 15.42 -17.44
N GLY A 330 -1.30 14.77 -16.92
CA GLY A 330 -1.93 15.13 -15.65
C GLY A 330 -2.85 16.36 -15.70
N GLU A 331 -2.97 17.04 -16.84
CA GLU A 331 -3.83 18.20 -17.00
C GLU A 331 -5.24 17.82 -17.48
N LEU A 332 -6.22 18.61 -17.05
CA LEU A 332 -7.59 18.50 -17.56
C LEU A 332 -7.68 19.11 -18.96
N PRO A 333 -8.53 18.58 -19.85
CA PRO A 333 -8.79 19.23 -21.14
C PRO A 333 -9.30 20.66 -20.96
N LEU A 334 -8.90 21.55 -21.88
CA LEU A 334 -9.26 22.96 -21.83
C LEU A 334 -10.79 23.14 -21.79
N GLY A 335 -11.28 23.91 -20.82
CA GLY A 335 -12.70 24.21 -20.65
C GLY A 335 -13.53 23.09 -19.99
N PHE A 336 -12.94 21.92 -19.71
CA PHE A 336 -13.67 20.77 -19.15
C PHE A 336 -14.41 21.10 -17.85
N THR A 337 -13.76 21.80 -16.92
CA THR A 337 -14.35 22.16 -15.62
C THR A 337 -15.58 23.05 -15.77
N ASP A 338 -15.55 23.99 -16.72
CA ASP A 338 -16.66 24.91 -16.96
C ASP A 338 -17.85 24.16 -17.58
N GLU A 339 -17.58 23.28 -18.54
CA GLU A 339 -18.59 22.49 -19.26
C GLU A 339 -19.35 21.50 -18.37
N VAL A 340 -18.73 21.03 -17.28
CA VAL A 340 -19.31 20.02 -16.37
C VAL A 340 -19.79 20.60 -15.05
N THR A 341 -19.87 21.93 -14.90
CA THR A 341 -20.23 22.60 -13.63
C THR A 341 -21.59 22.14 -13.07
N ASP A 342 -22.56 21.84 -13.94
CA ASP A 342 -23.88 21.35 -13.52
C ASP A 342 -23.95 19.82 -13.37
N GLN A 343 -22.93 19.11 -13.85
CA GLN A 343 -22.90 17.65 -13.89
C GLN A 343 -21.99 17.05 -12.79
N GLY A 344 -20.76 17.53 -12.65
CA GLY A 344 -19.74 16.91 -11.81
C GLY A 344 -18.90 17.90 -11.03
N ARG A 345 -17.99 17.38 -10.21
CA ARG A 345 -16.99 18.16 -9.46
C ARG A 345 -15.61 17.61 -9.72
N VAL A 346 -14.67 18.52 -9.92
CA VAL A 346 -13.25 18.23 -9.96
C VAL A 346 -12.58 18.92 -8.79
N VAL A 347 -11.82 18.17 -8.00
CA VAL A 347 -11.10 18.67 -6.82
C VAL A 347 -9.67 18.18 -6.83
N THR A 348 -8.77 18.89 -6.14
CA THR A 348 -7.36 18.52 -6.09
C THR A 348 -7.07 17.43 -5.05
N TRP A 349 -7.86 17.41 -3.98
CA TRP A 349 -7.81 16.39 -2.94
C TRP A 349 -9.15 16.30 -2.22
N CYS A 350 -9.55 15.09 -1.80
CA CYS A 350 -10.80 14.88 -1.06
C CYS A 350 -10.57 14.04 0.21
N PRO A 351 -11.43 14.16 1.24
CA PRO A 351 -11.44 13.23 2.36
C PRO A 351 -12.00 11.87 1.90
N GLN A 352 -11.16 11.05 1.25
CA GLN A 352 -11.55 9.82 0.53
C GLN A 352 -12.44 8.89 1.37
N ILE A 353 -12.16 8.74 2.67
CA ILE A 353 -12.96 7.91 3.58
C ILE A 353 -14.39 8.42 3.70
N LYS A 354 -14.59 9.74 3.85
CA LYS A 354 -15.91 10.36 3.89
C LYS A 354 -16.61 10.21 2.54
N VAL A 355 -15.89 10.38 1.43
CA VAL A 355 -16.42 10.19 0.07
C VAL A 355 -16.90 8.75 -0.13
N LEU A 356 -16.05 7.75 0.11
CA LEU A 356 -16.39 6.33 -0.04
C LEU A 356 -17.50 5.89 0.93
N SER A 357 -17.62 6.52 2.10
CA SER A 357 -18.73 6.25 3.03
C SER A 357 -20.04 6.93 2.62
N HIS A 358 -20.01 7.85 1.64
CA HIS A 358 -21.17 8.66 1.29
C HIS A 358 -22.21 7.86 0.48
N PRO A 359 -23.51 7.89 0.85
CA PRO A 359 -24.56 7.10 0.18
C PRO A 359 -24.74 7.39 -1.31
N ALA A 360 -24.31 8.56 -1.78
CA ALA A 360 -24.39 8.95 -3.19
C ALA A 360 -23.40 8.21 -4.10
N ILE A 361 -22.29 7.66 -3.58
CA ILE A 361 -21.30 6.97 -4.41
C ILE A 361 -21.90 5.66 -4.94
N ALA A 362 -21.81 5.48 -6.25
CA ALA A 362 -22.31 4.31 -6.97
C ALA A 362 -21.20 3.32 -7.30
N CYS A 363 -20.06 3.83 -7.76
CA CYS A 363 -18.89 3.05 -8.14
C CYS A 363 -17.62 3.90 -8.03
N PHE A 364 -16.48 3.23 -8.01
CA PHE A 364 -15.16 3.86 -7.95
C PHE A 364 -14.28 3.44 -9.14
N VAL A 365 -13.93 4.41 -10.00
CA VAL A 365 -12.89 4.26 -11.02
C VAL A 365 -11.53 4.49 -10.37
N THR A 366 -10.72 3.43 -10.34
CA THR A 366 -9.52 3.38 -9.49
C THR A 366 -8.32 2.78 -10.19
N HIS A 367 -7.13 3.28 -9.83
CA HIS A 367 -5.86 2.66 -10.19
C HIS A 367 -5.58 1.30 -9.49
N CYS A 368 -6.47 0.84 -8.61
CA CYS A 368 -6.35 -0.46 -7.91
C CYS A 368 -5.21 -0.52 -6.87
N GLY A 369 -4.85 0.60 -6.24
CA GLY A 369 -3.97 0.58 -5.07
C GLY A 369 -4.63 -0.15 -3.89
N TRP A 370 -3.90 -1.06 -3.23
CA TRP A 370 -4.47 -1.98 -2.25
C TRP A 370 -5.20 -1.30 -1.08
N ASN A 371 -4.64 -0.22 -0.51
CA ASN A 371 -5.30 0.51 0.57
C ASN A 371 -6.67 1.07 0.16
N SER A 372 -6.72 1.78 -1.00
CA SER A 372 -7.98 2.32 -1.51
C SER A 372 -8.97 1.19 -1.86
N MET A 373 -8.49 0.04 -2.32
CA MET A 373 -9.34 -1.13 -2.54
C MET A 373 -9.95 -1.65 -1.25
N LEU A 374 -9.16 -1.83 -0.18
CA LEU A 374 -9.69 -2.25 1.12
C LEU A 374 -10.73 -1.26 1.65
N GLU A 375 -10.46 0.05 1.53
CA GLU A 375 -11.42 1.10 1.93
C GLU A 375 -12.72 1.01 1.12
N THR A 376 -12.62 0.71 -0.17
CA THR A 376 -13.77 0.56 -1.08
C THR A 376 -14.56 -0.71 -0.81
N ILE A 377 -13.88 -1.83 -0.55
CA ILE A 377 -14.47 -3.10 -0.13
C ILE A 377 -15.23 -2.91 1.19
N CYS A 378 -14.62 -2.26 2.18
CA CYS A 378 -15.27 -1.97 3.46
C CYS A 378 -16.43 -0.98 3.34
N SER A 379 -16.51 -0.24 2.21
CA SER A 379 -17.63 0.66 1.92
C SER A 379 -18.76 -0.04 1.16
N GLY A 380 -18.51 -1.20 0.54
CA GLY A 380 -19.49 -1.95 -0.25
C GLY A 380 -19.71 -1.36 -1.65
N ILE A 381 -18.66 -0.78 -2.23
CA ILE A 381 -18.74 -0.06 -3.51
C ILE A 381 -18.11 -0.90 -4.64
N PRO A 382 -18.82 -1.12 -5.75
CA PRO A 382 -18.24 -1.71 -6.96
C PRO A 382 -17.13 -0.86 -7.59
N MET A 383 -16.17 -1.49 -8.26
CA MET A 383 -14.99 -0.84 -8.83
C MET A 383 -14.90 -0.96 -10.35
N ILE A 384 -14.30 0.06 -10.97
CA ILE A 384 -13.82 0.01 -12.35
C ILE A 384 -12.30 0.15 -12.29
N ALA A 385 -11.61 -0.93 -12.63
CA ALA A 385 -10.18 -1.09 -12.48
C ALA A 385 -9.41 -0.52 -13.67
N TYR A 386 -8.52 0.43 -13.39
CA TYR A 386 -7.55 0.99 -14.33
C TYR A 386 -6.10 0.89 -13.80
N PRO A 387 -5.52 -0.32 -13.76
CA PRO A 387 -4.20 -0.53 -13.18
C PRO A 387 -3.08 0.13 -13.99
N GLN A 388 -2.06 0.64 -13.31
CA GLN A 388 -0.89 1.28 -13.93
C GLN A 388 0.40 0.45 -13.77
N TRP A 389 0.79 0.12 -12.52
CA TRP A 389 2.08 -0.53 -12.22
C TRP A 389 2.06 -1.22 -10.85
N SER A 390 3.19 -1.81 -10.43
CA SER A 390 3.33 -2.57 -9.17
C SER A 390 2.33 -3.73 -9.11
N ASP A 391 1.64 -3.90 -7.99
CA ASP A 391 0.59 -4.87 -7.69
C ASP A 391 -0.75 -4.56 -8.37
N GLN A 392 -0.93 -3.35 -8.92
CA GLN A 392 -2.21 -2.91 -9.46
C GLN A 392 -2.78 -3.83 -10.56
N PRO A 393 -1.98 -4.35 -11.52
CA PRO A 393 -2.50 -5.27 -12.55
C PRO A 393 -3.08 -6.55 -11.97
N THR A 394 -2.41 -7.13 -10.96
CA THR A 394 -2.93 -8.29 -10.21
C THR A 394 -4.17 -7.92 -9.43
N ASN A 395 -4.16 -6.77 -8.76
CA ASN A 395 -5.32 -6.27 -8.02
C ASN A 395 -6.56 -6.12 -8.93
N ALA A 396 -6.38 -5.63 -10.16
CA ALA A 396 -7.44 -5.56 -11.17
C ALA A 396 -7.99 -6.96 -11.52
N LYS A 397 -7.11 -7.96 -11.66
CA LYS A 397 -7.50 -9.36 -11.88
C LYS A 397 -8.27 -9.94 -10.69
N LEU A 398 -7.87 -9.62 -9.46
CA LEU A 398 -8.59 -10.03 -8.25
C LEU A 398 -9.99 -9.40 -8.18
N ILE A 399 -10.12 -8.10 -8.50
CA ILE A 399 -11.41 -7.40 -8.55
C ILE A 399 -12.39 -8.12 -9.48
N THR A 400 -11.95 -8.53 -10.66
CA THR A 400 -12.82 -9.10 -11.70
C THR A 400 -13.13 -10.58 -11.47
N ASP A 401 -12.10 -11.38 -11.16
CA ASP A 401 -12.21 -12.84 -11.26
C ASP A 401 -12.42 -13.50 -9.89
N VAL A 402 -11.84 -12.93 -8.84
CA VAL A 402 -11.84 -13.50 -7.49
C VAL A 402 -12.93 -12.86 -6.63
N PHE A 403 -12.82 -11.55 -6.40
CA PHE A 403 -13.75 -10.80 -5.56
C PHE A 403 -15.07 -10.51 -6.27
N LYS A 404 -15.06 -10.45 -7.61
CA LYS A 404 -16.25 -10.23 -8.47
C LYS A 404 -17.04 -8.97 -8.09
N ILE A 405 -16.32 -7.90 -7.79
CA ILE A 405 -16.87 -6.58 -7.40
C ILE A 405 -16.57 -5.49 -8.40
N GLY A 406 -16.07 -5.82 -9.59
CA GLY A 406 -15.80 -4.81 -10.60
C GLY A 406 -15.50 -5.32 -11.99
N LEU A 407 -15.20 -4.36 -12.86
CA LEU A 407 -14.77 -4.56 -14.24
C LEU A 407 -13.36 -3.99 -14.42
N ARG A 408 -12.60 -4.54 -15.37
CA ARG A 408 -11.30 -4.00 -15.79
C ARG A 408 -11.47 -3.27 -17.11
N LEU A 409 -10.97 -2.03 -17.19
CA LEU A 409 -10.93 -1.31 -18.44
C LEU A 409 -9.93 -1.96 -19.39
N ASN A 410 -10.38 -2.23 -20.61
CA ASN A 410 -9.54 -2.84 -21.64
C ASN A 410 -8.86 -1.76 -22.48
N LYS A 411 -7.60 -2.02 -22.82
CA LYS A 411 -6.86 -1.19 -23.78
C LYS A 411 -7.26 -1.58 -25.20
N ASP A 412 -7.30 -0.61 -26.09
CA ASP A 412 -7.39 -0.84 -27.53
C ASP A 412 -6.07 -1.41 -28.08
N GLU A 413 -6.04 -1.70 -29.39
CA GLU A 413 -4.83 -2.18 -30.08
C GLU A 413 -3.65 -1.19 -29.97
N GLY A 414 -3.93 0.09 -29.73
CA GLY A 414 -2.94 1.14 -29.49
C GLY A 414 -2.53 1.31 -28.03
N GLY A 415 -2.93 0.40 -27.14
CA GLY A 415 -2.57 0.45 -25.72
C GLY A 415 -3.25 1.56 -24.90
N THR A 416 -4.23 2.27 -25.49
CA THR A 416 -5.00 3.36 -24.85
C THR A 416 -6.36 2.85 -24.40
N ILE A 417 -6.92 3.41 -23.33
CA ILE A 417 -8.33 3.16 -22.98
C ILE A 417 -9.18 4.24 -23.60
N THR A 418 -10.12 3.84 -24.45
CA THR A 418 -11.03 4.74 -25.15
C THR A 418 -12.11 5.30 -24.23
N SER A 419 -12.70 6.45 -24.60
CA SER A 419 -13.88 6.98 -23.91
C SER A 419 -15.03 5.97 -23.91
N ASP A 420 -15.26 5.30 -25.05
CA ASP A 420 -16.35 4.33 -25.22
C ASP A 420 -16.23 3.14 -24.25
N GLU A 421 -15.00 2.66 -24.00
CA GLU A 421 -14.77 1.58 -23.02
C GLU A 421 -15.07 2.03 -21.58
N ILE A 422 -14.69 3.27 -21.23
CA ILE A 422 -14.97 3.86 -19.92
C ILE A 422 -16.49 4.04 -19.75
N GLU A 423 -17.16 4.59 -20.76
CA GLU A 423 -18.62 4.77 -20.77
C GLU A 423 -19.34 3.43 -20.62
N ARG A 424 -18.94 2.41 -21.39
CA ARG A 424 -19.49 1.05 -21.30
C ARG A 424 -19.34 0.48 -19.90
N CYS A 425 -18.15 0.58 -19.30
CA CYS A 425 -17.91 0.07 -17.96
C CYS A 425 -18.71 0.83 -16.89
N ILE A 426 -18.82 2.16 -17.00
CA ILE A 426 -19.65 2.96 -16.09
C ILE A 426 -21.11 2.50 -16.18
N GLU A 427 -21.63 2.33 -17.39
CA GLU A 427 -23.02 1.90 -17.58
C GLU A 427 -23.27 0.49 -17.01
N GLU A 428 -22.38 -0.46 -17.30
CA GLU A 428 -22.51 -1.86 -16.86
C GLU A 428 -22.39 -2.02 -15.34
N VAL A 429 -21.56 -1.22 -14.67
CA VAL A 429 -21.41 -1.26 -13.21
C VAL A 429 -22.60 -0.59 -12.49
N MET A 430 -23.32 0.31 -13.18
CA MET A 430 -24.40 1.08 -12.55
C MET A 430 -25.80 0.54 -12.86
N VAL A 431 -26.02 -0.01 -14.06
CA VAL A 431 -27.35 -0.37 -14.56
C VAL A 431 -27.46 -1.85 -14.95
N GLY A 432 -28.64 -2.42 -14.71
CA GLY A 432 -28.98 -3.79 -15.13
C GLY A 432 -28.56 -4.87 -14.13
N ALA A 433 -28.78 -6.12 -14.53
CA ALA A 433 -28.56 -7.30 -13.67
C ALA A 433 -27.11 -7.42 -13.20
N ARG A 434 -26.15 -7.11 -14.07
CA ARG A 434 -24.72 -7.17 -13.72
C ARG A 434 -24.39 -6.19 -12.59
N ALA A 435 -24.90 -4.97 -12.66
CA ALA A 435 -24.73 -3.98 -11.61
C ALA A 435 -25.33 -4.44 -10.26
N GLU A 436 -26.47 -5.14 -10.28
CA GLU A 436 -27.06 -5.72 -9.07
C GLU A 436 -26.20 -6.82 -8.45
N GLU A 437 -25.65 -7.71 -9.27
CA GLU A 437 -24.71 -8.76 -8.82
C GLU A 437 -23.45 -8.19 -8.18
N LEU A 438 -22.83 -7.19 -8.83
CA LEU A 438 -21.63 -6.53 -8.33
C LEU A 438 -21.90 -5.86 -6.98
N ARG A 439 -23.03 -5.15 -6.85
CA ARG A 439 -23.42 -4.50 -5.59
C ARG A 439 -23.69 -5.51 -4.48
N LYS A 440 -24.42 -6.59 -4.78
CA LYS A 440 -24.68 -7.65 -3.81
C LYS A 440 -23.38 -8.25 -3.29
N THR A 441 -22.44 -8.55 -4.18
CA THR A 441 -21.14 -9.11 -3.82
C THR A 441 -20.31 -8.11 -3.01
N ALA A 442 -20.31 -6.83 -3.38
CA ALA A 442 -19.65 -5.78 -2.61
C ALA A 442 -20.22 -5.62 -1.19
N ASP A 443 -21.56 -5.68 -1.04
CA ASP A 443 -22.24 -5.63 0.25
C ASP A 443 -21.91 -6.88 1.11
N GLU A 444 -21.78 -8.06 0.51
CA GLU A 444 -21.34 -9.28 1.18
C GLU A 444 -19.89 -9.17 1.70
N LEU A 445 -18.96 -8.68 0.88
CA LEU A 445 -17.57 -8.48 1.29
C LEU A 445 -17.43 -7.38 2.35
N LYS A 446 -18.22 -6.31 2.27
CA LYS A 446 -18.30 -5.28 3.32
C LYS A 446 -18.65 -5.90 4.67
N ARG A 447 -19.67 -6.77 4.69
CA ARG A 447 -20.09 -7.46 5.91
C ARG A 447 -19.00 -8.41 6.42
N ALA A 448 -18.38 -9.18 5.54
CA ALA A 448 -17.27 -10.08 5.90
C ALA A 448 -16.07 -9.30 6.49
N ALA A 449 -15.72 -8.15 5.92
CA ALA A 449 -14.67 -7.27 6.45
C ALA A 449 -14.97 -6.79 7.88
N ARG A 450 -16.22 -6.40 8.16
CA ARG A 450 -16.68 -6.00 9.50
C ARG A 450 -16.62 -7.17 10.49
N GLU A 451 -17.13 -8.33 10.10
CA GLU A 451 -17.13 -9.56 10.91
C GLU A 451 -15.69 -10.03 11.21
N ALA A 452 -14.78 -9.98 10.23
CA ALA A 452 -13.37 -10.34 10.40
C ALA A 452 -12.64 -9.42 11.38
N ALA A 453 -12.86 -8.11 11.26
CA ALA A 453 -12.17 -7.12 12.09
C ALA A 453 -12.77 -6.96 13.50
N GLY A 454 -14.04 -7.31 13.69
CA GLY A 454 -14.78 -7.17 14.94
C GLY A 454 -14.28 -8.09 16.07
N PRO A 455 -14.76 -7.89 17.32
CA PRO A 455 -14.36 -8.71 18.46
C PRO A 455 -14.56 -10.21 18.21
N GLY A 456 -13.49 -11.00 18.36
CA GLY A 456 -13.54 -12.43 18.10
C GLY A 456 -13.62 -12.81 16.62
N GLY A 457 -13.55 -11.87 15.69
CA GLY A 457 -13.44 -12.10 14.25
C GLY A 457 -12.10 -12.72 13.83
N SER A 458 -11.99 -13.19 12.58
CA SER A 458 -10.79 -13.88 12.07
C SER A 458 -9.51 -13.06 12.26
N SER A 459 -9.55 -11.77 11.91
CA SER A 459 -8.41 -10.87 12.04
C SER A 459 -8.13 -10.46 13.49
N ASP A 460 -9.17 -10.29 14.31
CA ASP A 460 -8.99 -10.00 15.74
C ASP A 460 -8.31 -11.16 16.47
N ARG A 461 -8.72 -12.40 16.15
CA ARG A 461 -8.08 -13.63 16.67
C ARG A 461 -6.64 -13.77 16.17
N ALA A 462 -6.38 -13.46 14.90
CA ALA A 462 -5.02 -13.51 14.35
C ALA A 462 -4.08 -12.50 15.04
N ILE A 463 -4.58 -11.30 15.35
CA ILE A 463 -3.83 -10.30 16.13
C ILE A 463 -3.62 -10.79 17.56
N GLN A 464 -4.65 -11.33 18.22
CA GLN A 464 -4.52 -11.88 19.57
C GLN A 464 -3.47 -12.99 19.63
N GLN A 465 -3.53 -13.94 18.69
CA GLN A 465 -2.56 -15.02 18.59
C GLN A 465 -1.14 -14.50 18.41
N PHE A 466 -0.93 -13.49 17.56
CA PHE A 466 0.37 -12.84 17.43
C PHE A 466 0.84 -12.22 18.76
N VAL A 467 -0.05 -11.54 19.49
CA VAL A 467 0.26 -10.94 20.81
C VAL A 467 0.66 -12.00 21.83
N ASP A 468 -0.09 -13.11 21.91
CA ASP A 468 0.17 -14.20 22.85
C ASP A 468 1.54 -14.85 22.57
N GLU A 469 1.85 -15.09 21.29
CA GLU A 469 3.11 -15.67 20.83
C GLU A 469 4.32 -14.76 21.13
N VAL A 470 4.22 -13.44 20.89
CA VAL A 470 5.36 -12.52 21.15
C VAL A 470 5.55 -12.19 22.63
N THR A 471 4.50 -12.30 23.44
CA THR A 471 4.59 -12.03 24.89
C THR A 471 4.97 -13.28 25.70
N GLY A 472 5.03 -14.45 25.07
CA GLY A 472 5.37 -15.71 25.72
C GLY A 472 4.27 -16.20 26.66
N GLY A 473 3.00 -15.92 26.35
CA GLY A 473 1.88 -16.46 27.11
C GLY A 473 1.96 -17.98 27.10
N ASP A 474 1.94 -18.60 28.29
CA ASP A 474 1.68 -20.02 28.45
C ASP A 474 0.30 -20.32 27.83
N GLY A 475 0.31 -20.63 26.53
CA GLY A 475 -0.83 -21.19 25.85
C GLY A 475 -1.16 -22.49 26.57
N ASP A 476 -2.33 -22.51 27.20
CA ASP A 476 -2.94 -23.70 27.75
C ASP A 476 -3.02 -24.75 26.62
N ASP A 477 -2.05 -25.66 26.63
CA ASP A 477 -1.82 -26.67 25.61
C ASP A 477 -2.97 -27.68 25.65
N SER A 478 -4.05 -27.34 24.94
CA SER A 478 -5.14 -28.25 24.61
C SER A 478 -5.59 -28.00 23.18
N GLY A 479 -4.73 -28.38 22.23
CA GLY A 479 -5.09 -28.36 20.82
C GLY A 479 -3.97 -28.84 19.90
N GLU A 480 -3.80 -30.17 19.84
CA GLU A 480 -2.97 -30.90 18.86
C GLU A 480 -2.97 -30.26 17.45
N TYR A 481 -1.80 -29.79 16.99
CA TYR A 481 -1.39 -29.93 15.59
C TYR A 481 0.14 -30.02 15.51
N GLY A 482 0.63 -31.23 15.24
CA GLY A 482 2.06 -31.52 15.12
C GLY A 482 2.66 -30.99 13.82
N ALA A 483 3.67 -30.14 13.92
CA ALA A 483 4.56 -29.81 12.82
C ALA A 483 5.80 -30.72 12.87
N SER A 484 5.92 -31.63 11.90
CA SER A 484 7.13 -32.44 11.72
C SER A 484 8.27 -31.57 11.19
N LYS A 485 9.36 -31.44 11.94
CA LYS A 485 10.62 -30.86 11.45
C LYS A 485 11.26 -31.82 10.44
N GLY A 486 11.20 -31.47 9.16
CA GLY A 486 11.99 -32.10 8.10
C GLY A 486 13.39 -31.47 8.05
N ASN A 487 14.39 -32.27 8.40
CA ASN A 487 15.81 -31.94 8.30
C ASN A 487 16.24 -32.06 6.83
N CYS A 488 16.78 -31.01 6.20
CA CYS A 488 17.38 -31.11 4.87
C CYS A 488 18.91 -30.96 4.97
N HIS A 489 19.58 -32.02 4.56
CA HIS A 489 21.03 -32.15 4.45
C HIS A 489 21.61 -31.20 3.39
N GLU A 490 22.76 -30.63 3.72
CA GLU A 490 23.74 -30.08 2.78
C GLU A 490 24.28 -31.18 1.87
N ASP A 491 24.42 -30.89 0.58
CA ASP A 491 25.53 -31.42 -0.22
C ASP A 491 25.88 -30.41 -1.33
N GLN A 492 27.16 -30.04 -1.35
CA GLN A 492 27.82 -29.22 -2.37
C GLN A 492 28.06 -30.03 -3.66
N ILE A 493 28.24 -29.35 -4.80
CA ILE A 493 29.39 -29.54 -5.72
C ILE A 493 29.39 -28.40 -6.76
N HIS A 494 30.57 -27.80 -6.93
CA HIS A 494 30.94 -26.83 -7.96
C HIS A 494 30.96 -27.45 -9.37
N ASP A 495 30.61 -26.66 -10.40
CA ASP A 495 31.45 -26.59 -11.60
C ASP A 495 31.24 -25.27 -12.35
N GLU A 496 32.34 -24.52 -12.51
CA GLU A 496 32.42 -23.27 -13.27
C GLU A 496 32.63 -23.60 -14.76
N LYS A 497 31.80 -23.00 -15.64
CA LYS A 497 32.21 -22.75 -17.03
C LYS A 497 31.80 -21.35 -17.47
N LYS A 498 32.81 -20.50 -17.62
CA LYS A 498 32.78 -19.26 -18.40
C LYS A 498 32.49 -19.59 -19.85
N VAL A 499 31.54 -18.87 -20.45
CA VAL A 499 31.45 -18.68 -21.89
C VAL A 499 31.15 -17.20 -22.11
N ASP A 500 32.11 -16.52 -22.74
CA ASP A 500 31.98 -15.17 -23.27
C ASP A 500 31.06 -15.21 -24.50
N VAL A 501 30.06 -14.32 -24.58
CA VAL A 501 29.33 -14.01 -25.82
C VAL A 501 29.14 -12.51 -25.92
N GLU A 502 29.53 -12.00 -27.08
CA GLU A 502 29.56 -10.61 -27.53
C GLU A 502 28.14 -9.99 -27.61
N GLU A 503 28.01 -8.74 -27.17
CA GLU A 503 26.82 -7.90 -27.38
C GLU A 503 26.81 -7.37 -28.82
N GLU A 504 25.81 -7.76 -29.62
CA GLU A 504 25.37 -6.98 -30.77
C GLU A 504 24.06 -6.25 -30.42
N GLY A 505 24.11 -4.93 -30.55
CA GLY A 505 22.99 -4.03 -30.25
C GLY A 505 21.89 -4.09 -31.30
N GLY A 506 20.65 -4.09 -30.82
CA GLY A 506 19.45 -3.80 -31.59
C GLY A 506 18.58 -2.81 -30.83
N GLU A 507 18.37 -1.63 -31.41
CA GLU A 507 17.42 -0.63 -30.93
C GLU A 507 15.99 -1.17 -31.04
N GLY A 508 15.28 -1.20 -29.90
CA GLY A 508 13.86 -1.47 -29.82
C GLY A 508 13.18 -0.36 -29.03
N ASP A 509 12.14 0.22 -29.61
CA ASP A 509 11.33 1.31 -29.05
C ASP A 509 10.88 1.00 -27.62
N ARG A 510 11.39 1.79 -26.67
CA ARG A 510 10.96 1.79 -25.27
C ARG A 510 9.70 2.64 -25.15
N LEU A 511 8.58 2.01 -24.81
CA LEU A 511 7.47 2.70 -24.17
C LEU A 511 7.95 3.25 -22.82
N SER A 512 8.22 4.56 -22.76
CA SER A 512 8.59 5.26 -21.54
C SER A 512 7.36 5.40 -20.63
N LEU A 513 7.33 4.65 -19.52
CA LEU A 513 6.55 5.07 -18.37
C LEU A 513 7.28 6.26 -17.74
N HIS A 514 6.86 7.48 -18.08
CA HIS A 514 7.41 8.68 -17.46
C HIS A 514 6.93 8.79 -16.01
N MET A 515 7.76 8.36 -15.06
CA MET A 515 7.85 9.08 -13.80
C MET A 515 8.56 10.40 -14.13
N VAL A 516 7.82 11.48 -14.31
CA VAL A 516 8.44 12.81 -14.38
C VAL A 516 8.93 13.13 -12.96
N MET A 517 10.24 13.01 -12.82
CA MET A 517 11.04 13.33 -11.65
C MET A 517 11.62 14.72 -11.89
N ASP A 518 11.10 15.76 -11.23
CA ASP A 518 11.60 17.11 -11.43
C ASP A 518 12.14 17.75 -10.15
N ASP A 519 13.41 18.10 -10.25
CA ASP A 519 14.29 18.80 -9.32
C ASP A 519 13.81 20.21 -8.91
N ALA A 520 14.36 20.63 -7.77
CA ALA A 520 14.46 22.02 -7.36
C ALA A 520 15.92 22.37 -6.99
N THR A 521 16.54 23.29 -7.74
CA THR A 521 17.47 24.36 -7.30
C THR A 521 17.72 25.26 -8.53
N GLU A 522 17.55 26.58 -8.49
CA GLU A 522 18.52 27.53 -7.94
C GLU A 522 17.90 28.85 -7.45
N VAL A 523 18.58 29.41 -6.44
CA VAL A 523 18.35 30.70 -5.80
C VAL A 523 18.93 31.82 -6.68
N GLY A 524 18.09 32.75 -7.15
CA GLY A 524 18.55 34.04 -7.70
C GLY A 524 18.86 35.06 -6.59
N PRO A 525 19.87 35.93 -6.75
CA PRO A 525 20.34 36.83 -5.69
C PRO A 525 19.34 37.98 -5.40
N PRO A 526 19.41 38.60 -4.20
CA PRO A 526 18.45 39.62 -3.79
C PRO A 526 18.62 40.90 -4.62
N GLY A 527 17.54 41.29 -5.31
CA GLY A 527 17.40 42.57 -5.99
C GLY A 527 17.41 43.72 -4.99
N ARG A 528 18.26 44.70 -5.27
CA ARG A 528 18.47 45.95 -4.52
C ARG A 528 17.17 46.74 -4.36
N THR A 529 16.93 47.22 -3.14
CA THR A 529 16.02 48.31 -2.81
C THR A 529 16.39 49.61 -3.55
N PRO A 530 15.40 50.43 -3.97
CA PRO A 530 15.68 51.76 -4.52
C PRO A 530 15.83 52.79 -3.39
N SER A 531 16.93 53.53 -3.41
CA SER A 531 17.09 54.78 -2.65
C SER A 531 16.68 55.96 -3.53
N ILE A 532 15.73 56.75 -3.03
CA ILE A 532 15.60 58.17 -3.33
C ILE A 532 15.97 58.87 -2.01
N ASP A 533 16.95 59.77 -2.11
CA ASP A 533 17.57 60.68 -1.12
C ASP A 533 18.37 60.09 0.06
#